data_AF-A0A1H3KBR5-F1
#
_entry.id   AF-A0A1H3KBR5-F1
#
_cell.length_a   1.000
_cell.length_b   1.000
_cell.length_c   1.000
_cell.angle_alpha   90.00
_cell.angle_beta   90.00
_cell.angle_gamma   90.00
#
_symmetry.space_group_name_H-M   'P 1'
#
loop_
_entity.id
_entity.type
_entity.pdbx_description
1 polymer ?
#
loop_
_entity_poly.entity_id
_entity_poly.type
_entity_poly.pdbx_seq_one_letter_code
_entity_poly.pdbx_strand_id
1 'polypeptide(L)' 'MREIWELAEALEHLGLTTRMTRRGHLKVYRDGVQVARFRMLGAR' A
#
# COMPACT_ATOMS: atom_id res chain seq x y z
N MET A 1 -8.31 -7.37 5.99
CA MET A 1 -6.83 -7.47 6.16
C MET A 1 -6.13 -8.19 5.00
N ARG A 2 -6.62 -9.34 4.51
CA ARG A 2 -6.03 -10.09 3.38
C ARG A 2 -5.92 -9.28 2.08
N GLU A 3 -6.97 -8.54 1.72
CA GLU A 3 -7.03 -7.72 0.51
C GLU A 3 -5.92 -6.65 0.41
N ILE A 4 -5.46 -6.11 1.54
CA ILE A 4 -4.41 -5.07 1.57
C ILE A 4 -3.03 -5.67 1.33
N TRP A 5 -2.80 -6.90 1.78
CA TRP A 5 -1.57 -7.64 1.49
C TRP A 5 -1.51 -8.03 0.01
N GLU A 6 -2.61 -8.54 -0.54
CA GLU A 6 -2.71 -8.86 -1.98
C GLU A 6 -2.49 -7.62 -2.86
N LEU A 7 -3.03 -6.46 -2.45
CA LEU A 7 -2.75 -5.19 -3.14
C LEU A 7 -1.28 -4.76 -3.02
N ALA A 8 -0.66 -4.90 -1.86
CA ALA A 8 0.75 -4.57 -1.66
C ALA A 8 1.66 -5.44 -2.54
N GLU A 9 1.42 -6.75 -2.60
CA GLU A 9 2.13 -7.69 -3.47
C GLU A 9 1.96 -7.33 -4.95
N ALA A 10 0.73 -7.05 -5.39
CA ALA A 10 0.46 -6.65 -6.77
C ALA A 10 1.22 -5.37 -7.16
N LEU A 11 1.31 -4.39 -6.26
CA LEU A 11 2.04 -3.15 -6.49
C LEU A 11 3.56 -3.38 -6.52
N GLU A 12 4.08 -4.28 -5.68
CA GLU A 12 5.50 -4.67 -5.69
C GLU A 12 5.91 -5.37 -6.98
N HIS A 13 5.06 -6.22 -7.54
CA HIS A 13 5.26 -6.81 -8.88
C HIS A 13 5.32 -5.77 -10.01
N LEU A 14 4.77 -4.57 -9.80
CA LEU A 14 4.82 -3.44 -10.73
C LEU A 14 6.03 -2.52 -10.47
N GLY A 15 6.97 -2.93 -9.62
CA GLY A 15 8.17 -2.16 -9.27
C GLY A 15 7.88 -0.98 -8.35
N LEU A 16 6.77 -1.00 -7.62
CA LEU A 16 6.45 0.02 -6.63
C LEU A 16 6.84 -0.47 -5.24
N THR A 17 7.29 0.43 -4.39
CA THR A 17 7.51 0.10 -2.97
C THR A 17 6.28 0.49 -2.18
N THR A 18 5.79 -0.40 -1.32
CA THR A 18 4.66 -0.10 -0.44
C THR A 18 5.08 0.00 1.02
N ARG A 19 4.41 0.86 1.79
CA ARG A 19 4.63 0.99 3.25
C ARG A 19 3.31 1.15 3.98
N MET A 20 3.03 0.20 4.85
CA MET A 20 1.88 0.26 5.75
C MET A 20 2.16 1.22 6.92
N THR A 21 1.16 2.01 7.29
CA THR A 21 1.23 2.91 8.45
C THR A 21 0.37 2.38 9.59
N ARG A 22 0.75 2.71 10.84
CA ARG A 22 -0.03 2.36 12.04
C ARG A 22 -1.47 2.88 12.05
N ARG A 23 -1.78 3.88 11.20
CA ARG A 23 -3.13 4.45 11.03
C ARG A 23 -3.95 3.75 9.95
N GLY A 24 -3.56 2.56 9.50
CA GLY A 24 -4.32 1.81 8.48
C GLY A 24 -4.34 2.50 7.12
N HIS A 25 -3.19 3.03 6.69
CA HIS A 25 -3.01 3.51 5.32
C HIS A 25 -1.86 2.77 4.66
N LEU A 26 -2.03 2.45 3.38
CA LEU A 26 -0.99 1.96 2.49
C LEU A 26 -0.42 3.14 1.71
N LYS A 27 0.87 3.44 1.90
CA LYS A 27 1.59 4.42 1.08
C LYS A 27 2.34 3.68 -0.02
N VAL A 28 2.37 4.25 -1.22
CA VAL A 28 3.01 3.66 -2.40
C VAL A 28 4.00 4.64 -2.99
N TYR A 29 5.17 4.12 -3.34
CA TYR A 29 6.31 4.89 -3.79
C TYR A 29 6.86 4.34 -5.11
N ARG A 30 7.43 5.24 -5.92
CA ARG A 30 8.26 4.94 -7.08
C ARG A 30 9.52 5.79 -6.98
N ASP A 31 10.69 5.18 -7.02
CA ASP A 31 11.98 5.88 -6.92
C ASP A 31 12.08 6.81 -5.69
N GLY A 32 11.51 6.39 -4.56
CA GLY A 32 11.46 7.17 -3.31
C GLY A 32 10.38 8.27 -3.26
N VAL A 33 9.71 8.55 -4.38
CA VAL A 33 8.62 9.54 -4.46
C VAL A 33 7.29 8.87 -4.17
N GLN A 34 6.48 9.45 -3.27
CA GLN A 34 5.14 8.93 -2.99
C GLN A 34 4.22 9.20 -4.19
N VAL A 35 3.69 8.15 -4.80
CA VAL A 35 2.80 8.23 -5.97
C VAL A 35 1.34 7.98 -5.65
N ALA A 36 1.04 7.25 -4.57
CA ALA A 36 -0.33 7.00 -4.14
C ALA A 36 -0.46 6.81 -2.62
N ARG A 37 -1.70 6.96 -2.13
CA ARG A 37 -2.10 6.73 -0.73
C ARG A 37 -3.49 6.13 -0.69
N PHE A 38 -3.60 4.94 -0.12
CA PHE A 38 -4.88 4.28 0.09
C PHE A 38 -5.26 4.34 1.57
N ARG A 39 -6.52 4.67 1.85
CA ARG A 39 -7.12 4.52 3.17
C ARG A 39 -7.75 3.14 3.25
N MET A 40 -7.48 2.40 4.32
CA MET A 40 -8.22 1.15 4.57
C MET A 40 -9.62 1.53 5.07
N LEU A 41 -10.63 1.37 4.22
CA LEU A 41 -12.03 1.47 4.63
C LEU A 41 -12.44 0.08 5.15
N GLY A 42 -12.87 0.01 6.41
CA GLY A 42 -13.40 -1.24 6.99
C GLY A 42 -12.34 -2.21 7.51
N ALA A 43 -11.56 -1.82 8.53
CA ALA A 43 -10.86 -2.79 9.36
C ALA A 43 -11.89 -3.64 10.14
N ARG A 44 -12.39 -4.69 9.49
CA ARG A 44 -12.93 -5.90 10.10
C ARG A 44 -12.20 -7.09 9.51
#